data_AF-A0A1F6R7C8-F1
#
_entry.id   AF-A0A1F6R7C8-F1
#
_cell.length_a   1.000
_cell.length_b   1.000
_cell.length_c   1.000
_cell.angle_alpha   90.00
_cell.angle_beta   90.00
_cell.angle_gamma   90.00
#
_symmetry.space_group_name_H-M   'P 1'
#
loop_
_entity.id
_entity.type
_entity.pdbx_description
1 polymer ?
#
loop_
_entity_poly.entity_id
_entity_poly.type
_entity_poly.pdbx_seq_one_letter_code
_entity_poly.pdbx_strand_id
1 'polypeptide(L)'
;MKNGKNIIFLDLIAALLAAGGLIYALLFAGAFSRVTGKDFFWNIIIVSIYILSTGIALELFSGKHGEKKYSGFPFSSGLIMAVAGGLSAVFLKLFFMIRNNFFTYDSLAAGTVLFFLFSFLFLFLIGFLNGRIIARLKKTRLLASAGEKNDKYFLLSCYFGILLGTLAFSILLSKNFGYIAIGLMAGIANIIAIIGADLIIARKSKVNIAKFALAVIAGVSFFYALKDSGGLEQYFLRKEYFYSESSRDLKTFFSAMKNFPDIKVAGSHNDSIEMVKYNDAGISNLLDQTYLNGAPDKIDFKGGYNFFRNGEFRFSSSDEKIFNDFLVNFPVAFSGKVPRHILIIGGSEGIIERELLKYNGVEKIVHIFSSAEILEAARENEILRALNKDALENPKVRVIIGEEFNALEDLGEGFDAVFLDLPSPLGVSEERLYSREFFSFLRKRISPGGFLAMNAPGKNFSETYSAYNLEYEKRFLDYYRDTLASAGFRNVYSYETGMETYNGRAIKLLEDLIEKEIVVEGKDSGKISNKVEAVENLAGEHKNSAKRQYLFASENFAPQSKIYNNFGVKHDYLNEDRFTLAVSKNMVQGNQIDPGKVNSIFRQTLPDLPIWFAKIPINR
;
A
#
# COMPACT_ATOMS: atom_id res chain seq x y z
N MET A 1 37.43 -28.60 32.72
CA MET A 1 37.49 -27.45 31.76
C MET A 1 37.04 -27.73 30.31
N LYS A 2 36.90 -28.99 29.82
CA LYS A 2 36.45 -29.26 28.43
C LYS A 2 34.94 -29.14 28.16
N ASN A 3 34.06 -29.21 29.18
CA ASN A 3 32.59 -29.17 28.99
C ASN A 3 31.99 -27.75 28.91
N GLY A 4 32.59 -26.75 29.57
CA GLY A 4 32.03 -25.38 29.63
C GLY A 4 32.01 -24.63 28.29
N LYS A 5 33.04 -24.80 27.45
CA LYS A 5 33.11 -24.16 26.11
C LYS A 5 32.00 -24.66 25.17
N ASN A 6 31.60 -25.93 25.28
CA ASN A 6 30.52 -26.49 24.46
C ASN A 6 29.14 -25.98 24.91
N ILE A 7 28.95 -25.70 26.20
CA ILE A 7 27.68 -25.18 26.73
C ILE A 7 27.46 -23.74 26.26
N ILE A 8 28.46 -22.86 26.40
CA ILE A 8 28.36 -21.47 25.93
C ILE A 8 28.08 -21.41 24.42
N PHE A 9 28.71 -22.31 23.65
CA PHE A 9 28.48 -22.37 22.20
C PHE A 9 27.06 -22.85 21.85
N LEU A 10 26.52 -23.85 22.56
CA LEU A 10 25.13 -24.28 22.40
C LEU A 10 24.14 -23.17 22.75
N ASP A 11 24.44 -22.38 23.79
CA ASP A 11 23.64 -21.23 24.21
C ASP A 11 23.66 -20.12 23.13
N LEU A 12 24.82 -19.87 22.51
CA LEU A 12 24.95 -18.93 21.39
C LEU A 12 24.18 -19.40 20.15
N ILE A 13 24.25 -20.69 19.80
CA ILE A 13 23.47 -21.25 18.68
C ILE A 13 21.98 -21.13 18.95
N ALA A 14 21.55 -21.43 20.17
CA ALA A 14 20.15 -21.29 20.56
C ALA A 14 19.69 -19.84 20.42
N ALA A 15 20.52 -18.86 20.80
CA ALA A 15 20.26 -17.46 20.58
C ALA A 15 20.10 -17.12 19.09
N LEU A 16 21.04 -17.54 18.23
CA LEU A 16 20.99 -17.28 16.78
C LEU A 16 19.76 -17.91 16.11
N LEU A 17 19.42 -19.15 16.45
CA LEU A 17 18.28 -19.84 15.86
C LEU A 17 16.95 -19.29 16.37
N ALA A 18 16.87 -18.90 17.64
CA ALA A 18 15.71 -18.20 18.19
C ALA A 18 15.52 -16.82 17.53
N ALA A 19 16.61 -16.08 17.31
CA ALA A 19 16.61 -14.82 16.56
C ALA A 19 16.07 -15.02 15.15
N GLY A 20 16.63 -15.98 14.40
CA GLY A 20 16.23 -16.26 13.02
C GLY A 20 14.77 -16.70 12.91
N GLY A 21 14.29 -17.54 13.82
CA GLY A 21 12.89 -17.96 13.86
C GLY A 21 11.91 -16.77 13.98
N LEU A 22 12.22 -15.81 14.86
CA LEU A 22 11.38 -14.62 15.03
C LEU A 22 11.53 -13.63 13.87
N ILE A 23 12.74 -13.46 13.34
CA ILE A 23 12.97 -12.65 12.12
C ILE A 23 12.09 -13.15 10.98
N TYR A 24 11.98 -14.48 10.78
CA TYR A 24 11.11 -15.03 9.74
C TYR A 24 9.63 -14.73 9.98
N ALA A 25 9.16 -14.77 11.22
CA ALA A 25 7.79 -14.42 11.57
C ALA A 25 7.50 -12.94 11.35
N LEU A 26 8.44 -12.05 11.72
CA LEU A 26 8.32 -10.60 11.51
C LEU A 26 8.39 -10.22 10.03
N LEU A 27 9.28 -10.87 9.26
CA LEU A 27 9.34 -10.74 7.81
C LEU A 27 8.02 -11.13 7.15
N PHE A 28 7.48 -12.28 7.56
CA PHE A 28 6.20 -12.76 7.07
C PHE A 28 5.08 -11.78 7.45
N ALA A 29 5.07 -11.28 8.69
CA ALA A 29 4.08 -10.31 9.17
C ALA A 29 4.12 -9.00 8.36
N GLY A 30 5.29 -8.40 8.19
CA GLY A 30 5.45 -7.16 7.43
C GLY A 30 5.05 -7.32 5.96
N ALA A 31 5.40 -8.45 5.33
CA ALA A 31 5.01 -8.72 3.95
C ALA A 31 3.50 -9.03 3.83
N PHE A 32 2.90 -9.71 4.82
CA PHE A 32 1.48 -10.07 4.86
C PHE A 32 0.59 -8.84 5.03
N SER A 33 1.01 -7.93 5.91
CA SER A 33 0.35 -6.68 6.20
C SER A 33 0.25 -5.77 4.96
N ARG A 34 1.32 -5.69 4.14
CA ARG A 34 1.26 -4.93 2.86
C ARG A 34 0.20 -5.42 1.88
N VAL A 35 -0.05 -6.73 1.89
CA VAL A 35 -1.01 -7.38 1.00
C VAL A 35 -2.44 -7.26 1.53
N THR A 36 -2.61 -7.15 2.85
CA THR A 36 -3.93 -7.11 3.51
C THR A 36 -4.37 -5.73 3.97
N GLY A 37 -3.46 -4.74 4.03
CA GLY A 37 -3.74 -3.36 4.43
C GLY A 37 -4.03 -3.15 5.92
N LYS A 38 -3.98 -4.21 6.76
CA LYS A 38 -4.29 -4.14 8.21
C LYS A 38 -3.09 -4.50 9.07
N ASP A 39 -2.09 -3.61 9.09
CA ASP A 39 -0.79 -3.83 9.71
C ASP A 39 -0.85 -4.28 11.17
N PHE A 40 -1.51 -3.50 12.03
CA PHE A 40 -1.56 -3.79 13.47
C PHE A 40 -2.24 -5.14 13.77
N PHE A 41 -3.39 -5.38 13.15
CA PHE A 41 -4.19 -6.59 13.40
C PHE A 41 -3.44 -7.85 12.96
N TRP A 42 -2.91 -7.87 11.74
CA TRP A 42 -2.25 -9.07 11.21
C TRP A 42 -0.90 -9.32 11.84
N ASN A 43 -0.15 -8.29 12.21
CA ASN A 43 1.09 -8.45 12.97
C ASN A 43 0.84 -9.20 14.29
N ILE A 44 -0.24 -8.89 15.02
CA ILE A 44 -0.59 -9.58 16.28
C ILE A 44 -0.93 -11.05 16.01
N ILE A 45 -1.80 -11.33 15.04
CA ILE A 45 -2.24 -12.70 14.73
C ILE A 45 -1.07 -13.57 14.27
N ILE A 46 -0.20 -13.04 13.40
CA ILE A 46 0.94 -13.78 12.85
C ILE A 46 1.95 -14.09 13.96
N VAL A 47 2.32 -13.11 14.78
CA VAL A 47 3.21 -13.36 15.93
C VAL A 47 2.58 -14.36 16.90
N SER A 48 1.26 -14.29 17.13
CA SER A 48 0.54 -15.23 18.01
C SER A 48 0.56 -16.67 17.48
N ILE A 49 0.31 -16.89 16.19
CA ILE A 49 0.39 -18.23 15.56
C ILE A 49 1.81 -18.79 15.66
N TYR A 50 2.82 -17.94 15.43
CA TYR A 50 4.22 -18.33 15.56
C TYR A 50 4.58 -18.73 17.01
N ILE A 51 4.17 -17.95 18.01
CA ILE A 51 4.42 -18.26 19.42
C ILE A 51 3.68 -19.54 19.83
N LEU A 52 2.41 -19.68 19.45
CA LEU A 52 1.59 -20.85 19.76
C LEU A 52 2.21 -22.13 19.18
N SER A 53 2.58 -22.12 17.90
CA SER A 53 3.21 -23.28 17.24
C SER A 53 4.58 -23.63 17.83
N THR A 54 5.37 -22.62 18.22
CA THR A 54 6.63 -22.80 18.96
C THR A 54 6.37 -23.48 20.30
N GLY A 55 5.35 -23.03 21.06
CA GLY A 55 4.96 -23.62 22.33
C GLY A 55 4.49 -25.09 22.21
N ILE A 56 3.64 -25.38 21.23
CA ILE A 56 3.18 -26.75 20.93
C ILE A 56 4.36 -27.66 20.62
N ALA A 57 5.30 -27.21 19.78
CA ALA A 57 6.48 -28.01 19.46
C ALA A 57 7.41 -28.21 20.67
N LEU A 58 7.59 -27.19 21.51
CA LEU A 58 8.35 -27.31 22.75
C LEU A 58 7.74 -28.39 23.64
N GLU A 59 6.43 -28.42 23.83
CA GLU A 59 5.75 -29.43 24.64
C GLU A 59 5.94 -30.84 24.04
N LEU A 60 5.69 -31.01 22.75
CA LEU A 60 5.78 -32.31 22.06
C LEU A 60 7.20 -32.88 22.02
N PHE A 61 8.23 -32.04 21.95
CA PHE A 61 9.62 -32.48 21.77
C PHE A 61 10.52 -32.29 23.00
N SER A 62 10.02 -31.73 24.10
CA SER A 62 10.79 -31.67 25.36
C SER A 62 11.02 -33.07 25.94
N GLY A 63 10.06 -33.99 25.77
CA GLY A 63 10.12 -35.38 26.23
C GLY A 63 10.23 -35.52 27.76
N LYS A 64 9.93 -36.70 28.30
CA LYS A 64 10.22 -37.01 29.71
C LYS A 64 11.74 -37.16 29.91
N HIS A 65 12.23 -36.81 31.10
CA HIS A 65 13.63 -36.93 31.47
C HIS A 65 14.14 -38.36 31.18
N GLY A 66 15.20 -38.49 30.36
CA GLY A 66 15.87 -39.78 30.08
C GLY A 66 15.62 -40.43 28.70
N GLU A 67 14.66 -39.96 27.90
CA GLU A 67 14.40 -40.60 26.59
C GLU A 67 15.48 -40.29 25.53
N LYS A 68 16.23 -41.30 25.10
CA LYS A 68 17.24 -41.19 24.01
C LYS A 68 16.63 -40.91 22.62
N LYS A 69 15.35 -41.18 22.40
CA LYS A 69 14.67 -41.01 21.08
C LYS A 69 14.73 -39.56 20.55
N TYR A 70 14.90 -38.59 21.43
CA TYR A 70 14.95 -37.16 21.11
C TYR A 70 16.30 -36.49 21.42
N SER A 71 17.36 -37.27 21.67
CA SER A 71 18.71 -36.75 21.88
C SER A 71 19.45 -36.56 20.55
N GLY A 72 20.08 -35.39 20.35
CA GLY A 72 20.92 -35.09 19.18
C GLY A 72 20.60 -33.74 18.54
N PHE A 73 21.55 -33.21 17.78
CA PHE A 73 21.39 -31.93 17.10
C PHE A 73 20.28 -32.00 16.03
N PRO A 74 19.31 -31.07 16.02
CA PRO A 74 18.18 -31.08 15.09
C PRO A 74 18.54 -30.60 13.67
N PHE A 75 19.63 -31.09 13.07
CA PHE A 75 20.17 -30.59 11.81
C PHE A 75 19.11 -30.41 10.70
N SER A 76 18.33 -31.46 10.42
CA SER A 76 17.33 -31.43 9.35
C SER A 76 16.21 -30.43 9.63
N SER A 77 15.77 -30.32 10.88
CA SER A 77 14.75 -29.32 11.27
C SER A 77 15.29 -27.91 11.18
N GLY A 78 16.56 -27.71 11.58
CA GLY A 78 17.29 -26.46 11.38
C GLY A 78 17.35 -26.07 9.91
N LEU A 79 17.84 -26.97 9.05
CA LEU A 79 18.02 -26.67 7.63
C LEU A 79 16.68 -26.35 6.94
N ILE A 80 15.63 -27.11 7.24
CA ILE A 80 14.28 -26.84 6.71
C ILE A 80 13.78 -25.48 7.21
N MET A 81 13.97 -25.13 8.49
CA MET A 81 13.58 -23.83 9.02
C MET A 81 14.34 -22.68 8.36
N ALA A 82 15.66 -22.84 8.17
CA ALA A 82 16.48 -21.83 7.54
C ALA A 82 16.10 -21.58 6.07
N VAL A 83 15.79 -22.66 5.33
CA VAL A 83 15.34 -22.56 3.94
C VAL A 83 13.92 -22.02 3.84
N ALA A 84 12.97 -22.59 4.58
CA ALA A 84 11.57 -22.15 4.57
C ALA A 84 11.45 -20.71 5.07
N GLY A 85 12.08 -20.41 6.20
CA GLY A 85 12.12 -19.06 6.76
C GLY A 85 12.81 -18.06 5.85
N GLY A 86 13.94 -18.43 5.23
CA GLY A 86 14.65 -17.53 4.32
C GLY A 86 13.89 -17.23 3.02
N LEU A 87 12.99 -18.13 2.61
CA LEU A 87 12.08 -17.96 1.47
C LEU A 87 10.68 -17.48 1.88
N SER A 88 10.47 -17.05 3.13
CA SER A 88 9.12 -16.75 3.66
C SER A 88 8.39 -15.65 2.87
N ALA A 89 9.09 -14.57 2.54
CA ALA A 89 8.55 -13.48 1.72
C ALA A 89 8.22 -13.93 0.29
N VAL A 90 9.05 -14.82 -0.28
CA VAL A 90 8.84 -15.41 -1.62
C VAL A 90 7.59 -16.29 -1.62
N PHE A 91 7.44 -17.16 -0.61
CA PHE A 91 6.27 -18.03 -0.49
C PHE A 91 4.99 -17.23 -0.28
N LEU A 92 5.02 -16.18 0.55
CA LEU A 92 3.86 -15.32 0.73
C LEU A 92 3.43 -14.66 -0.59
N LYS A 93 4.39 -14.06 -1.32
CA LYS A 93 4.11 -13.47 -2.64
C LYS A 93 3.59 -14.51 -3.63
N LEU A 94 4.11 -15.73 -3.59
CA LEU A 94 3.60 -16.85 -4.38
C LEU A 94 2.16 -17.22 -4.01
N PHE A 95 1.82 -17.34 -2.73
CA PHE A 95 0.45 -17.63 -2.28
C PHE A 95 -0.51 -16.52 -2.69
N PHE A 96 -0.09 -15.25 -2.60
CA PHE A 96 -0.87 -14.12 -3.07
C PHE A 96 -1.09 -14.14 -4.59
N MET A 97 -0.04 -14.45 -5.35
CA MET A 97 -0.12 -14.62 -6.81
C MET A 97 -1.06 -15.78 -7.20
N ILE A 98 -1.03 -16.90 -6.45
CA ILE A 98 -1.97 -18.01 -6.63
C ILE A 98 -3.41 -17.54 -6.37
N ARG A 99 -3.67 -16.80 -5.27
CA ARG A 99 -4.98 -16.20 -5.01
C ARG A 99 -5.46 -15.36 -6.19
N ASN A 100 -4.58 -14.51 -6.73
CA ASN A 100 -4.93 -13.63 -7.85
C ASN A 100 -5.25 -14.41 -9.13
N ASN A 101 -4.77 -15.65 -9.28
CA ASN A 101 -5.19 -16.55 -10.35
C ASN A 101 -6.64 -17.03 -10.23
N PHE A 102 -7.16 -17.20 -9.01
CA PHE A 102 -8.56 -17.51 -8.79
C PHE A 102 -9.49 -16.32 -9.10
N PHE A 103 -8.99 -15.09 -9.06
CA PHE A 103 -9.75 -13.91 -9.51
C PHE A 103 -10.19 -14.05 -10.97
N THR A 104 -9.34 -14.64 -11.81
CA THR A 104 -9.59 -14.84 -13.24
C THR A 104 -10.72 -15.84 -13.53
N TYR A 105 -11.12 -16.65 -12.54
CA TYR A 105 -12.16 -17.67 -12.66
C TYR A 105 -13.41 -17.34 -11.82
N ASP A 106 -13.65 -16.05 -11.53
CA ASP A 106 -14.75 -15.56 -10.67
C ASP A 106 -14.82 -16.28 -9.30
N SER A 107 -13.67 -16.78 -8.82
CA SER A 107 -13.55 -17.63 -7.64
C SER A 107 -12.64 -17.01 -6.58
N LEU A 108 -12.59 -15.67 -6.52
CA LEU A 108 -11.70 -14.92 -5.62
C LEU A 108 -11.87 -15.33 -4.15
N ALA A 109 -13.09 -15.66 -3.72
CA ALA A 109 -13.36 -16.14 -2.36
C ALA A 109 -12.57 -17.42 -2.04
N ALA A 110 -12.57 -18.40 -2.94
CA ALA A 110 -11.82 -19.64 -2.78
C ALA A 110 -10.31 -19.39 -2.76
N GLY A 111 -9.81 -18.54 -3.68
CA GLY A 111 -8.41 -18.13 -3.69
C GLY A 111 -7.99 -17.43 -2.39
N THR A 112 -8.88 -16.60 -1.83
CA THR A 112 -8.65 -15.90 -0.56
C THR A 112 -8.57 -16.89 0.60
N VAL A 113 -9.48 -17.86 0.70
CA VAL A 113 -9.41 -18.92 1.72
C VAL A 113 -8.10 -19.70 1.63
N LEU A 114 -7.69 -20.10 0.42
CA LEU A 114 -6.43 -20.81 0.21
C LEU A 114 -5.21 -19.96 0.59
N PHE A 115 -5.20 -18.67 0.27
CA PHE A 115 -4.13 -17.75 0.66
C PHE A 115 -3.95 -17.70 2.17
N PHE A 116 -5.03 -17.47 2.94
CA PHE A 116 -4.97 -17.43 4.39
C PHE A 116 -4.57 -18.79 4.97
N LEU A 117 -5.16 -19.88 4.47
CA LEU A 117 -4.85 -21.24 4.92
C LEU A 117 -3.37 -21.59 4.73
N PHE A 118 -2.83 -21.42 3.51
CA PHE A 118 -1.43 -21.73 3.23
C PHE A 118 -0.48 -20.82 3.99
N SER A 119 -0.83 -19.54 4.13
CA SER A 119 -0.04 -18.58 4.92
C SER A 119 0.08 -19.00 6.38
N PHE A 120 -1.03 -19.36 7.02
CA PHE A 120 -1.04 -19.77 8.43
C PHE A 120 -0.40 -21.14 8.65
N LEU A 121 -0.59 -22.11 7.73
CA LEU A 121 0.09 -23.40 7.79
C LEU A 121 1.62 -23.25 7.66
N PHE A 122 2.06 -22.37 6.74
CA PHE A 122 3.48 -22.09 6.54
C PHE A 122 4.12 -21.42 7.75
N LEU A 123 3.42 -20.45 8.35
CA LEU A 123 3.85 -19.80 9.57
C LEU A 123 3.88 -20.77 10.77
N PHE A 124 2.86 -21.60 10.91
CA PHE A 124 2.81 -22.66 11.91
C PHE A 124 4.00 -23.62 11.75
N LEU A 125 4.34 -23.99 10.51
CA LEU A 125 5.52 -24.82 10.23
C LEU A 125 6.82 -24.17 10.72
N ILE A 126 7.02 -22.87 10.47
CA ILE A 126 8.22 -22.14 10.93
C ILE A 126 8.31 -22.16 12.46
N GLY A 127 7.24 -21.78 13.16
CA GLY A 127 7.24 -21.77 14.63
C GLY A 127 7.39 -23.18 15.21
N PHE A 128 6.71 -24.17 14.65
CA PHE A 128 6.83 -25.58 15.05
C PHE A 128 8.26 -26.11 14.87
N LEU A 129 8.93 -25.80 13.76
CA LEU A 129 10.32 -26.17 13.55
C LEU A 129 11.25 -25.48 14.54
N ASN A 130 11.02 -24.19 14.82
CA ASN A 130 11.80 -23.45 15.81
C ASN A 130 11.65 -24.06 17.22
N GLY A 131 10.43 -24.32 17.67
CA GLY A 131 10.18 -24.94 18.98
C GLY A 131 10.82 -26.33 19.08
N ARG A 132 10.76 -27.13 18.01
CA ARG A 132 11.43 -28.44 17.95
C ARG A 132 12.95 -28.31 18.03
N ILE A 133 13.54 -27.29 17.41
CA ILE A 133 14.98 -27.02 17.48
C ILE A 133 15.38 -26.66 18.91
N ILE A 134 14.69 -25.70 19.51
CA ILE A 134 14.96 -25.22 20.88
C ILE A 134 14.82 -26.38 21.89
N ALA A 135 13.77 -27.20 21.79
CA ALA A 135 13.57 -28.36 22.67
C ALA A 135 14.75 -29.35 22.62
N ARG A 136 15.24 -29.65 21.41
CA ARG A 136 16.36 -30.59 21.22
C ARG A 136 17.70 -30.01 21.61
N LEU A 137 17.92 -28.71 21.39
CA LEU A 137 19.11 -28.01 21.88
C LEU A 137 19.15 -27.97 23.39
N LYS A 138 18.04 -27.64 24.04
CA LYS A 138 17.89 -27.67 25.50
C LYS A 138 18.26 -29.05 26.05
N LYS A 139 17.72 -30.12 25.46
CA LYS A 139 18.05 -31.50 25.88
C LYS A 139 19.52 -31.85 25.65
N THR A 140 20.09 -31.45 24.52
CA THR A 140 21.52 -31.68 24.20
C THR A 140 22.42 -30.95 25.19
N ARG A 141 22.06 -29.73 25.57
CA ARG A 141 22.74 -28.94 26.60
C ARG A 141 22.67 -29.59 27.98
N LEU A 142 21.49 -30.05 28.40
CA LEU A 142 21.30 -30.76 29.68
C LEU A 142 22.17 -32.03 29.77
N LEU A 143 22.28 -32.78 28.67
CA LEU A 143 23.18 -33.94 28.60
C LEU A 143 24.66 -33.54 28.67
N ALA A 144 25.02 -32.37 28.13
CA ALA A 144 26.39 -31.84 28.17
C ALA A 144 26.76 -31.24 29.54
N SER A 145 25.80 -30.72 30.30
CA SER A 145 26.00 -30.17 31.65
C SER A 145 25.98 -31.21 32.78
N ALA A 146 26.08 -32.50 32.44
CA ALA A 146 25.97 -33.62 33.39
C ALA A 146 24.66 -33.60 34.20
N GLY A 147 23.56 -33.09 33.63
CA GLY A 147 22.25 -33.06 34.26
C GLY A 147 22.01 -31.86 35.20
N GLU A 148 22.89 -30.85 35.17
CA GLU A 148 22.65 -29.59 35.88
C GLU A 148 21.37 -28.93 35.35
N LYS A 149 20.33 -28.87 36.19
CA LYS A 149 18.97 -28.43 35.83
C LYS A 149 18.83 -26.91 35.65
N ASN A 150 19.92 -26.15 35.74
CA ASN A 150 19.85 -24.70 35.65
C ASN A 150 19.72 -24.24 34.18
N ASP A 151 18.48 -24.14 33.73
CA ASP A 151 18.11 -23.72 32.37
C ASP A 151 18.03 -22.19 32.22
N LYS A 152 18.24 -21.41 33.29
CA LYS A 152 18.06 -19.95 33.28
C LYS A 152 18.91 -19.28 32.22
N TYR A 153 20.17 -19.67 32.10
CA TYR A 153 21.10 -19.10 31.12
C TYR A 153 20.74 -19.48 29.67
N PHE A 154 20.26 -20.70 29.43
CA PHE A 154 19.82 -21.12 28.10
C PHE A 154 18.61 -20.28 27.64
N LEU A 155 17.60 -20.14 28.51
CA LEU A 155 16.42 -19.31 28.22
C LEU A 155 16.81 -17.85 28.02
N LEU A 156 17.69 -17.31 28.88
CA LEU A 156 18.19 -15.95 28.75
C LEU A 156 18.88 -15.73 27.39
N SER A 157 19.71 -16.67 26.93
CA SER A 157 20.33 -16.59 25.60
C SER A 157 19.31 -16.60 24.47
N CYS A 158 18.25 -17.42 24.55
CA CYS A 158 17.17 -17.40 23.56
C CYS A 158 16.46 -16.04 23.52
N TYR A 159 16.09 -15.46 24.68
CA TYR A 159 15.45 -14.15 24.75
C TYR A 159 16.37 -13.02 24.27
N PHE A 160 17.67 -13.10 24.59
CA PHE A 160 18.66 -12.14 24.11
C PHE A 160 18.83 -12.23 22.59
N GLY A 161 18.87 -13.44 22.04
CA GLY A 161 18.86 -13.66 20.60
C GLY A 161 17.62 -13.08 19.93
N ILE A 162 16.44 -13.32 20.50
CA ILE A 162 15.17 -12.72 20.05
C ILE A 162 15.26 -11.20 20.01
N LEU A 163 15.72 -10.55 21.08
CA LEU A 163 15.87 -9.09 21.15
C LEU A 163 16.84 -8.56 20.09
N LEU A 164 18.01 -9.19 19.94
CA LEU A 164 18.96 -8.80 18.91
C LEU A 164 18.41 -9.02 17.51
N GLY A 165 17.66 -10.10 17.29
CA GLY A 165 17.02 -10.42 16.03
C GLY A 165 15.95 -9.40 15.65
N THR A 166 15.11 -8.98 16.59
CA THR A 166 14.08 -7.96 16.32
C THR A 166 14.71 -6.60 16.03
N LEU A 167 15.71 -6.19 16.80
CA LEU A 167 16.45 -4.94 16.55
C LEU A 167 17.17 -4.98 15.20
N ALA A 168 17.85 -6.08 14.88
CA ALA A 168 18.52 -6.25 13.59
C ALA A 168 17.51 -6.23 12.45
N PHE A 169 16.35 -6.87 12.58
CA PHE A 169 15.28 -6.80 11.59
C PHE A 169 14.82 -5.36 11.35
N SER A 170 14.54 -4.60 12.40
CA SER A 170 14.12 -3.20 12.29
C SER A 170 15.18 -2.30 11.63
N ILE A 171 16.47 -2.54 11.91
CA ILE A 171 17.58 -1.75 11.32
C ILE A 171 17.85 -2.17 9.87
N LEU A 172 17.82 -3.47 9.59
CA LEU A 172 18.09 -4.01 8.25
C LEU A 172 16.96 -3.66 7.27
N LEU A 173 15.72 -3.57 7.76
CA LEU A 173 14.57 -3.05 7.02
C LEU A 173 14.75 -1.55 6.79
N SER A 174 15.66 -1.23 5.88
CA SER A 174 16.06 0.12 5.47
C SER A 174 15.79 0.30 3.98
N LYS A 175 16.12 1.48 3.44
CA LYS A 175 16.04 1.78 1.99
C LYS A 175 16.80 0.76 1.12
N ASN A 176 17.78 0.05 1.69
CA ASN A 176 18.72 -0.79 0.92
C ASN A 176 18.37 -2.28 0.82
N PHE A 177 17.56 -2.82 1.73
CA PHE A 177 17.24 -4.25 1.75
C PHE A 177 15.74 -4.50 1.91
N GLY A 178 15.17 -5.20 0.94
CA GLY A 178 13.78 -5.63 0.99
C GLY A 178 13.56 -6.93 1.74
N TYR A 179 12.30 -7.32 1.88
CA TYR A 179 11.92 -8.52 2.64
C TYR A 179 12.55 -9.80 2.08
N ILE A 180 12.75 -9.88 0.76
CA ILE A 180 13.41 -11.06 0.13
C ILE A 180 14.88 -11.10 0.55
N ALA A 181 15.60 -9.98 0.42
CA ALA A 181 17.00 -9.89 0.79
C ALA A 181 17.24 -10.22 2.28
N ILE A 182 16.43 -9.64 3.18
CA ILE A 182 16.55 -9.89 4.63
C ILE A 182 16.24 -11.35 4.96
N GLY A 183 15.22 -11.94 4.32
CA GLY A 183 14.92 -13.37 4.44
C GLY A 183 16.12 -14.24 4.06
N LEU A 184 16.71 -13.99 2.89
CA LEU A 184 17.89 -14.73 2.41
C LEU A 184 19.10 -14.55 3.34
N MET A 185 19.36 -13.33 3.83
CA MET A 185 20.44 -13.06 4.81
C MET A 185 20.24 -13.85 6.10
N ALA A 186 19.03 -13.82 6.67
CA ALA A 186 18.70 -14.60 7.87
C ALA A 186 18.77 -16.12 7.61
N GLY A 187 18.37 -16.56 6.42
CA GLY A 187 18.57 -17.93 5.91
C GLY A 187 20.03 -18.37 5.93
N ILE A 188 20.91 -17.57 5.32
CA ILE A 188 22.36 -17.84 5.28
C ILE A 188 22.94 -17.90 6.70
N ALA A 189 22.61 -16.91 7.55
CA ALA A 189 23.08 -16.87 8.93
C ALA A 189 22.65 -18.11 9.72
N ASN A 190 21.40 -18.56 9.56
CA ASN A 190 20.92 -19.78 10.20
C ASN A 190 21.59 -21.04 9.65
N ILE A 191 21.78 -21.15 8.33
CA ILE A 191 22.52 -22.27 7.72
C ILE A 191 23.93 -22.37 8.30
N ILE A 192 24.64 -21.25 8.42
CA ILE A 192 25.97 -21.19 9.04
C ILE A 192 25.91 -21.64 10.51
N ALA A 193 24.93 -21.16 11.28
CA ALA A 193 24.74 -21.56 12.68
C ALA A 193 24.49 -23.07 12.81
N ILE A 194 23.68 -23.65 11.92
CA ILE A 194 23.35 -25.09 11.90
C ILE A 194 24.58 -25.92 11.55
N ILE A 195 25.34 -25.52 10.54
CA ILE A 195 26.58 -26.20 10.15
C ILE A 195 27.61 -26.15 11.30
N GLY A 196 27.82 -24.96 11.88
CA GLY A 196 28.75 -24.79 13.01
C GLY A 196 28.36 -25.63 14.22
N ALA A 197 27.06 -25.69 14.53
CA ALA A 197 26.51 -26.54 15.58
C ALA A 197 26.76 -28.03 15.33
N ASP A 198 26.47 -28.50 14.11
CA ASP A 198 26.67 -29.90 13.76
C ASP A 198 28.15 -30.28 13.85
N LEU A 199 29.07 -29.49 13.30
CA LEU A 199 30.50 -29.77 13.35
C LEU A 199 31.06 -29.87 14.78
N ILE A 200 30.52 -29.09 15.72
CA ILE A 200 30.98 -29.08 17.11
C ILE A 200 30.36 -30.22 17.92
N ILE A 201 29.08 -30.55 17.67
CA ILE A 201 28.37 -31.65 18.35
C ILE A 201 28.79 -33.01 17.77
N ALA A 202 28.99 -33.11 16.45
CA ALA A 202 29.39 -34.30 15.72
C ALA A 202 30.86 -34.72 15.95
N ARG A 203 31.64 -34.01 16.77
CA ARG A 203 32.95 -34.52 17.23
C ARG A 203 32.86 -35.88 17.98
N LYS A 204 31.65 -36.37 18.28
CA LYS A 204 31.36 -37.71 18.80
C LYS A 204 30.60 -38.67 17.84
N SER A 205 30.11 -38.22 16.68
CA SER A 205 29.41 -39.06 15.68
C SER A 205 29.73 -38.58 14.26
N LYS A 206 30.02 -39.49 13.31
CA LYS A 206 30.33 -39.11 11.92
C LYS A 206 29.30 -38.11 11.35
N VAL A 207 29.78 -36.96 10.86
CA VAL A 207 28.98 -35.97 10.15
C VAL A 207 28.32 -36.65 8.95
N ASN A 208 27.03 -36.40 8.74
CA ASN A 208 26.34 -36.89 7.57
C ASN A 208 26.71 -35.99 6.37
N ILE A 209 27.64 -36.46 5.55
CA ILE A 209 28.19 -35.73 4.39
C ILE A 209 27.08 -35.23 3.45
N ALA A 210 26.05 -36.05 3.20
CA ALA A 210 24.95 -35.65 2.33
C ALA A 210 24.16 -34.46 2.91
N LYS A 211 23.87 -34.48 4.21
CA LYS A 211 23.18 -33.36 4.89
C LYS A 211 24.03 -32.10 4.91
N PHE A 212 25.33 -32.24 5.14
CA PHE A 212 26.28 -31.12 5.10
C PHE A 212 26.36 -30.51 3.70
N ALA A 213 26.48 -31.35 2.66
CA ALA A 213 26.49 -30.91 1.26
C ALA A 213 25.20 -30.16 0.90
N LEU A 214 24.03 -30.66 1.32
CA LEU A 214 22.75 -29.96 1.11
C LEU A 214 22.71 -28.58 1.77
N ALA A 215 23.25 -28.45 2.98
CA ALA A 215 23.31 -27.16 3.67
C ALA A 215 24.25 -26.17 2.97
N VAL A 216 25.41 -26.65 2.50
CA VAL A 216 26.35 -25.83 1.72
C VAL A 216 25.72 -25.39 0.40
N ILE A 217 25.06 -26.30 -0.32
CA ILE A 217 24.35 -25.98 -1.57
C ILE A 217 23.27 -24.92 -1.29
N ALA A 218 22.45 -25.11 -0.26
CA ALA A 218 21.42 -24.14 0.11
C ALA A 218 22.00 -22.75 0.44
N GLY A 219 23.11 -22.70 1.21
CA GLY A 219 23.79 -21.45 1.55
C GLY A 219 24.35 -20.74 0.32
N VAL A 220 24.99 -21.47 -0.59
CA VAL A 220 25.52 -20.93 -1.85
C VAL A 220 24.38 -20.44 -2.75
N SER A 221 23.29 -21.21 -2.88
CA SER A 221 22.10 -20.79 -3.62
C SER A 221 21.49 -19.50 -3.06
N PHE A 222 21.38 -19.38 -1.74
CA PHE A 222 20.88 -18.16 -1.10
C PHE A 222 21.83 -16.98 -1.31
N PHE A 223 23.14 -17.19 -1.30
CA PHE A 223 24.11 -16.14 -1.60
C PHE A 223 23.96 -15.60 -3.03
N TYR A 224 23.79 -16.49 -4.02
CA TYR A 224 23.51 -16.06 -5.39
C TYR A 224 22.15 -15.36 -5.52
N ALA A 225 21.09 -15.88 -4.88
CA ALA A 225 19.78 -15.25 -4.86
C ALA A 225 19.80 -13.88 -4.16
N LEU A 226 20.63 -13.71 -3.13
CA LEU A 226 20.79 -12.43 -2.43
C LEU A 226 21.46 -11.39 -3.32
N LYS A 227 22.44 -11.80 -4.15
CA LYS A 227 23.08 -10.92 -5.12
C LYS A 227 22.09 -10.40 -6.19
N ASP A 228 21.08 -11.21 -6.52
CA ASP A 228 20.03 -10.88 -7.50
C ASP A 228 18.67 -10.64 -6.83
N SER A 229 18.64 -10.24 -5.54
CA SER A 229 17.37 -10.08 -4.82
C SER A 229 16.49 -9.00 -5.45
N GLY A 230 17.08 -7.95 -6.03
CA GLY A 230 16.36 -6.94 -6.77
C GLY A 230 15.69 -7.47 -8.03
N GLY A 231 16.32 -8.42 -8.75
CA GLY A 231 15.71 -9.10 -9.90
C GLY A 231 14.52 -9.96 -9.49
N LEU A 232 14.61 -10.65 -8.34
CA LEU A 232 13.49 -11.41 -7.76
C LEU A 232 12.35 -10.50 -7.31
N GLU A 233 12.64 -9.33 -6.73
CA GLU A 233 11.62 -8.35 -6.37
C GLU A 233 10.90 -7.80 -7.60
N GLN A 234 11.64 -7.42 -8.65
CA GLN A 234 11.08 -6.97 -9.92
C GLN A 234 10.24 -8.06 -10.59
N TYR A 235 10.63 -9.33 -10.52
CA TYR A 235 9.81 -10.44 -11.02
C TYR A 235 8.42 -10.44 -10.38
N PHE A 236 8.33 -10.34 -9.05
CA PHE A 236 7.04 -10.32 -8.36
C PHE A 236 6.27 -9.04 -8.62
N LEU A 237 6.91 -7.87 -8.67
CA LEU A 237 6.26 -6.60 -9.00
C LEU A 237 5.66 -6.64 -10.41
N ARG A 238 6.40 -7.14 -11.41
CA ARG A 238 5.87 -7.31 -12.78
C ARG A 238 4.67 -8.25 -12.80
N LYS A 239 4.73 -9.35 -12.05
CA LYS A 239 3.60 -10.28 -11.91
C LYS A 239 2.40 -9.65 -11.21
N GLU A 240 2.62 -8.72 -10.29
CA GLU A 240 1.56 -8.03 -9.56
C GLU A 240 0.86 -6.97 -10.42
N TYR A 241 1.62 -6.14 -11.12
CA TYR A 241 1.08 -5.00 -11.90
C TYR A 241 0.70 -5.33 -13.34
N PHE A 242 1.37 -6.31 -13.96
CA PHE A 242 1.06 -6.77 -15.32
C PHE A 242 0.39 -8.16 -15.31
N TYR A 243 -0.28 -8.49 -14.20
CA TYR A 243 -0.95 -9.78 -14.03
C TYR A 243 -1.98 -10.04 -15.13
N SER A 244 -2.83 -9.06 -15.41
CA SER A 244 -3.90 -9.12 -16.42
C SER A 244 -3.38 -9.31 -17.85
N GLU A 245 -2.21 -8.76 -18.15
CA GLU A 245 -1.50 -8.86 -19.43
C GLU A 245 -0.71 -10.18 -19.54
N SER A 246 -0.60 -10.96 -18.45
CA SER A 246 0.05 -12.25 -18.44
C SER A 246 -0.93 -13.37 -18.78
N SER A 247 -0.49 -14.33 -19.61
CA SER A 247 -1.32 -15.46 -20.03
C SER A 247 -1.89 -16.23 -18.83
N ARG A 248 -3.15 -16.68 -18.94
CA ARG A 248 -3.98 -17.19 -17.83
C ARG A 248 -3.77 -18.68 -17.54
N ASP A 249 -2.65 -19.26 -17.94
CA ASP A 249 -2.36 -20.69 -17.78
C ASP A 249 -1.20 -20.97 -16.81
N LEU A 250 -1.17 -22.17 -16.24
CA LEU A 250 -0.12 -22.61 -15.31
C LEU A 250 1.29 -22.61 -15.94
N LYS A 251 1.39 -22.72 -17.28
CA LYS A 251 2.68 -22.73 -18.00
C LYS A 251 3.33 -21.35 -18.00
N THR A 252 2.54 -20.30 -18.13
CA THR A 252 3.00 -18.90 -18.13
C THR A 252 2.99 -18.26 -16.74
N PHE A 253 2.40 -18.93 -15.74
CA PHE A 253 2.43 -18.51 -14.34
C PHE A 253 3.85 -18.21 -13.82
N PHE A 254 4.84 -19.05 -14.18
CA PHE A 254 6.25 -18.88 -13.82
C PHE A 254 7.11 -18.19 -14.90
N SER A 255 6.49 -17.59 -15.92
CA SER A 255 7.22 -16.88 -16.98
C SER A 255 8.01 -15.69 -16.41
N ALA A 256 9.21 -15.44 -16.94
CA ALA A 256 10.11 -14.40 -16.45
C ALA A 256 9.63 -12.95 -16.71
N MET A 257 8.51 -12.74 -17.42
CA MET A 257 7.92 -11.42 -17.72
C MET A 257 8.92 -10.40 -18.32
N LYS A 258 9.93 -10.86 -19.07
CA LYS A 258 11.02 -10.02 -19.60
C LYS A 258 10.56 -8.91 -20.54
N ASN A 259 9.40 -9.09 -21.17
CA ASN A 259 8.84 -8.12 -22.12
C ASN A 259 8.18 -6.90 -21.44
N PHE A 260 7.98 -6.97 -20.12
CA PHE A 260 7.41 -5.86 -19.35
C PHE A 260 8.53 -4.93 -18.82
N PRO A 261 8.29 -3.62 -18.74
CA PRO A 261 9.25 -2.69 -18.15
C PRO A 261 9.42 -2.96 -16.64
N ASP A 262 10.58 -2.60 -16.10
CA ASP A 262 10.77 -2.57 -14.65
C ASP A 262 9.88 -1.52 -13.99
N ILE A 263 9.40 -1.84 -12.79
CA ILE A 263 8.65 -0.93 -11.95
C ILE A 263 9.67 -0.07 -11.22
N LYS A 264 9.58 1.25 -11.42
CA LYS A 264 10.43 2.20 -10.69
C LYS A 264 9.82 2.40 -9.31
N VAL A 265 10.60 2.18 -8.27
CA VAL A 265 10.15 2.33 -6.87
C VAL A 265 10.96 3.45 -6.22
N ALA A 266 10.29 4.36 -5.54
CA ALA A 266 10.91 5.42 -4.74
C ALA A 266 10.33 5.42 -3.33
N GLY A 267 11.13 5.79 -2.33
CA GLY A 267 10.77 5.69 -0.90
C GLY A 267 11.49 4.56 -0.19
N SER A 268 10.95 4.12 0.95
CA SER A 268 11.47 2.98 1.70
C SER A 268 10.65 1.72 1.42
N HIS A 269 11.07 0.59 1.98
CA HIS A 269 10.24 -0.61 1.89
C HIS A 269 8.88 -0.38 2.55
N ASN A 270 8.83 0.23 3.74
CA ASN A 270 7.58 0.35 4.50
C ASN A 270 6.59 1.35 3.90
N ASP A 271 7.11 2.33 3.16
CA ASP A 271 6.30 3.31 2.46
C ASP A 271 7.00 3.71 1.17
N SER A 272 6.47 3.21 0.05
CA SER A 272 6.99 3.43 -1.30
C SER A 272 5.94 3.93 -2.25
N ILE A 273 6.40 4.70 -3.25
CA ILE A 273 5.66 4.97 -4.47
C ILE A 273 6.21 4.08 -5.59
N GLU A 274 5.34 3.25 -6.15
CA GLU A 274 5.60 2.47 -7.35
C GLU A 274 5.11 3.20 -8.60
N MET A 275 6.01 3.39 -9.55
CA MET A 275 5.77 4.05 -10.84
C MET A 275 5.77 3.00 -11.95
N VAL A 276 4.56 2.64 -12.38
CA VAL A 276 4.33 1.61 -13.38
C VAL A 276 4.12 2.26 -14.73
N LYS A 277 5.05 2.01 -15.66
CA LYS A 277 4.93 2.52 -17.02
C LYS A 277 3.79 1.79 -17.74
N TYR A 278 2.87 2.54 -18.33
CA TYR A 278 1.89 1.98 -19.27
C TYR A 278 2.38 2.19 -20.71
N ASN A 279 2.41 1.10 -21.49
CA ASN A 279 2.91 1.11 -22.88
C ASN A 279 1.81 1.45 -23.89
N ASP A 280 0.58 0.98 -23.65
CA ASP A 280 -0.60 1.37 -24.42
C ASP A 280 -1.49 2.22 -23.52
N ALA A 281 -1.86 3.40 -23.99
CA ALA A 281 -2.92 4.14 -23.34
C ALA A 281 -4.22 3.42 -23.67
N GLY A 282 -4.70 2.63 -22.71
CA GLY A 282 -6.07 2.16 -22.72
C GLY A 282 -7.01 3.33 -23.05
N ILE A 283 -8.14 3.03 -23.67
CA ILE A 283 -9.06 4.03 -24.23
C ILE A 283 -9.40 5.13 -23.21
N SER A 284 -9.48 4.81 -21.91
CA SER A 284 -9.67 5.80 -20.85
C SER A 284 -8.56 6.85 -20.77
N ASN A 285 -7.27 6.45 -20.72
CA ASN A 285 -6.13 7.37 -20.65
C ASN A 285 -6.04 8.27 -21.89
N LEU A 286 -6.48 7.72 -23.02
CA LEU A 286 -6.60 8.43 -24.29
C LEU A 286 -7.66 9.52 -24.24
N LEU A 287 -8.85 9.14 -23.78
CA LEU A 287 -9.97 10.05 -23.63
C LEU A 287 -9.63 11.15 -22.63
N ASP A 288 -9.08 10.84 -21.45
CA ASP A 288 -8.66 11.85 -20.45
C ASP A 288 -7.82 12.98 -21.08
N GLN A 289 -6.86 12.62 -21.93
CA GLN A 289 -5.99 13.58 -22.61
C GLN A 289 -6.75 14.44 -23.64
N THR A 290 -7.75 13.90 -24.33
CA THR A 290 -8.58 14.68 -25.29
C THR A 290 -9.37 15.80 -24.61
N TYR A 291 -9.66 15.64 -23.32
CA TYR A 291 -10.37 16.67 -22.56
C TYR A 291 -9.42 17.76 -22.04
N LEU A 292 -8.10 17.57 -22.02
CA LEU A 292 -7.17 18.61 -21.57
C LEU A 292 -7.20 19.85 -22.49
N ASN A 293 -7.07 21.01 -21.85
CA ASN A 293 -6.99 22.31 -22.49
C ASN A 293 -5.66 22.42 -23.26
N GLY A 294 -5.74 22.63 -24.58
CA GLY A 294 -4.56 22.69 -25.44
C GLY A 294 -3.95 21.31 -25.77
N ALA A 295 -4.71 20.22 -25.63
CA ALA A 295 -4.30 18.92 -26.15
C ALA A 295 -4.01 19.01 -27.67
N PRO A 296 -2.93 18.39 -28.16
CA PRO A 296 -2.52 18.49 -29.56
C PRO A 296 -3.55 17.86 -30.50
N ASP A 297 -3.63 18.37 -31.74
CA ASP A 297 -4.55 17.85 -32.78
C ASP A 297 -4.25 16.39 -33.14
N LYS A 298 -2.99 15.98 -33.00
CA LYS A 298 -2.54 14.59 -33.13
C LYS A 298 -2.00 14.13 -31.78
N ILE A 299 -2.71 13.21 -31.14
CA ILE A 299 -2.28 12.56 -29.90
C ILE A 299 -1.18 11.58 -30.28
N ASP A 300 0.08 11.94 -30.00
CA ASP A 300 1.25 11.08 -30.20
C ASP A 300 1.69 10.50 -28.85
N PHE A 301 1.88 9.19 -28.79
CA PHE A 301 2.19 8.50 -27.55
C PHE A 301 3.67 8.40 -27.30
N LYS A 302 4.11 9.02 -26.21
CA LYS A 302 5.25 8.53 -25.44
C LYS A 302 4.79 8.36 -24.00
N GLY A 303 4.78 7.10 -23.55
CA GLY A 303 4.10 6.62 -22.34
C GLY A 303 4.35 7.42 -21.06
N GLY A 304 3.39 7.31 -20.14
CA GLY A 304 3.41 7.90 -18.81
C GLY A 304 3.53 6.84 -17.71
N TYR A 305 3.15 7.22 -16.49
CA TYR A 305 3.22 6.39 -15.30
C TYR A 305 1.89 6.36 -14.55
N ASN A 306 1.49 5.17 -14.12
CA ASN A 306 0.55 4.99 -13.03
C ASN A 306 1.32 4.95 -11.72
N PHE A 307 0.86 5.70 -10.73
CA PHE A 307 1.49 5.84 -9.44
C PHE A 307 0.67 5.09 -8.39
N PHE A 308 1.34 4.21 -7.68
CA PHE A 308 0.79 3.45 -6.58
C PHE A 308 1.58 3.77 -5.32
N ARG A 309 0.92 3.75 -4.17
CA ARG A 309 1.58 3.83 -2.87
C ARG A 309 1.35 2.51 -2.14
N ASN A 310 2.43 1.79 -1.86
CA ASN A 310 2.37 0.43 -1.30
C ASN A 310 1.42 -0.50 -2.09
N GLY A 311 1.30 -0.35 -3.41
CA GLY A 311 0.38 -1.13 -4.24
C GLY A 311 -1.04 -0.55 -4.39
N GLU A 312 -1.41 0.52 -3.70
CA GLU A 312 -2.71 1.17 -3.87
C GLU A 312 -2.63 2.28 -4.92
N PHE A 313 -3.54 2.28 -5.90
CA PHE A 313 -3.56 3.30 -6.94
C PHE A 313 -3.78 4.69 -6.33
N ARG A 314 -2.93 5.64 -6.72
CA ARG A 314 -3.04 7.05 -6.32
C ARG A 314 -3.55 7.90 -7.46
N PHE A 315 -2.83 7.88 -8.58
CA PHE A 315 -3.18 8.63 -9.78
C PHE A 315 -2.38 8.13 -10.99
N SER A 316 -2.77 8.56 -12.18
CA SER A 316 -2.01 8.44 -13.42
C SER A 316 -1.46 9.80 -13.84
N SER A 317 -0.30 9.82 -14.50
CA SER A 317 0.17 11.04 -15.16
C SER A 317 -0.82 11.61 -16.19
N SER A 318 -1.77 10.80 -16.71
CA SER A 318 -2.81 11.27 -17.63
C SER A 318 -4.02 11.89 -16.95
N ASP A 319 -4.33 11.50 -15.71
CA ASP A 319 -5.56 11.90 -15.00
C ASP A 319 -5.33 12.96 -13.91
N GLU A 320 -4.09 13.10 -13.42
CA GLU A 320 -3.78 13.96 -12.26
C GLU A 320 -4.23 15.40 -12.47
N LYS A 321 -4.13 15.91 -13.70
CA LYS A 321 -4.53 17.28 -14.05
C LYS A 321 -6.02 17.50 -13.86
N ILE A 322 -6.83 16.49 -14.21
CA ILE A 322 -8.28 16.52 -14.05
C ILE A 322 -8.62 16.53 -12.57
N PHE A 323 -7.99 15.65 -11.78
CA PHE A 323 -8.21 15.57 -10.34
C PHE A 323 -7.84 16.87 -9.63
N ASN A 324 -6.63 17.38 -9.86
CA ASN A 324 -6.13 18.56 -9.17
C ASN A 324 -6.83 19.86 -9.60
N ASP A 325 -7.30 19.96 -10.85
CA ASP A 325 -8.13 21.09 -11.26
C ASP A 325 -9.45 21.15 -10.48
N PHE A 326 -10.06 20.02 -10.15
CA PHE A 326 -11.28 19.99 -9.34
C PHE A 326 -11.01 20.09 -7.84
N LEU A 327 -9.91 19.52 -7.33
CA LEU A 327 -9.56 19.64 -5.92
C LEU A 327 -9.06 21.06 -5.57
N VAL A 328 -8.37 21.74 -6.48
CA VAL A 328 -7.71 23.03 -6.23
C VAL A 328 -8.38 24.18 -6.98
N ASN A 329 -8.41 24.13 -8.31
CA ASN A 329 -8.81 25.27 -9.13
C ASN A 329 -10.31 25.56 -9.05
N PHE A 330 -11.15 24.52 -9.00
CA PHE A 330 -12.60 24.66 -8.83
C PHE A 330 -12.98 25.39 -7.54
N PRO A 331 -12.56 24.97 -6.33
CA PRO A 331 -12.96 25.65 -5.10
C PRO A 331 -12.38 27.07 -4.98
N VAL A 332 -11.22 27.35 -5.57
CA VAL A 332 -10.70 28.74 -5.67
C VAL A 332 -11.64 29.60 -6.53
N ALA A 333 -12.00 29.14 -7.74
CA ALA A 333 -12.97 29.81 -8.61
C ALA A 333 -14.35 29.97 -7.93
N PHE A 334 -14.82 28.92 -7.27
CA PHE A 334 -16.12 28.87 -6.60
C PHE A 334 -16.20 29.78 -5.38
N SER A 335 -15.10 29.92 -4.64
CA SER A 335 -15.00 30.86 -3.51
C SER A 335 -15.01 32.32 -3.95
N GLY A 336 -14.66 32.60 -5.22
CA GLY A 336 -14.57 33.96 -5.76
C GLY A 336 -13.34 34.74 -5.30
N LYS A 337 -12.36 34.09 -4.64
CA LYS A 337 -11.12 34.74 -4.18
C LYS A 337 -9.92 33.82 -4.22
N VAL A 338 -8.75 34.41 -4.44
CA VAL A 338 -7.46 33.70 -4.33
C VAL A 338 -7.05 33.62 -2.85
N PRO A 339 -6.84 32.42 -2.27
CA PRO A 339 -6.36 32.28 -0.90
C PRO A 339 -4.87 32.68 -0.79
N ARG A 340 -4.47 33.32 0.32
CA ARG A 340 -3.08 33.76 0.55
C ARG A 340 -2.32 32.77 1.41
N HIS A 341 -2.94 32.34 2.51
CA HIS A 341 -2.41 31.36 3.45
C HIS A 341 -3.15 30.04 3.31
N ILE A 342 -2.45 28.99 2.91
CA ILE A 342 -3.05 27.70 2.58
C ILE A 342 -2.48 26.61 3.48
N LEU A 343 -3.35 25.71 3.92
CA LEU A 343 -2.99 24.45 4.55
C LEU A 343 -3.34 23.29 3.62
N ILE A 344 -2.40 22.37 3.41
CA ILE A 344 -2.60 21.10 2.72
C ILE A 344 -2.40 19.98 3.74
N ILE A 345 -3.26 18.98 3.74
CA ILE A 345 -3.09 17.76 4.54
C ILE A 345 -3.30 16.54 3.66
N GLY A 346 -2.35 15.60 3.72
CA GLY A 346 -2.26 14.53 2.74
C GLY A 346 -1.67 15.04 1.42
N GLY A 347 -1.79 14.29 0.33
CA GLY A 347 -1.27 14.65 -1.01
C GLY A 347 0.23 15.00 -1.02
N SER A 348 1.09 14.06 -1.39
CA SER A 348 2.52 14.10 -1.04
C SER A 348 3.49 14.38 -2.16
N GLU A 349 2.97 14.38 -3.37
CA GLU A 349 3.75 14.33 -4.58
C GLU A 349 4.11 15.74 -5.06
N GLY A 350 3.66 16.82 -4.38
CA GLY A 350 3.93 18.22 -4.74
C GLY A 350 2.97 18.80 -5.77
N ILE A 351 1.93 18.05 -6.17
CA ILE A 351 1.06 18.40 -7.29
C ILE A 351 0.02 19.47 -6.89
N ILE A 352 -0.49 19.42 -5.67
CA ILE A 352 -1.43 20.43 -5.16
C ILE A 352 -0.70 21.77 -5.02
N GLU A 353 0.52 21.77 -4.50
CA GLU A 353 1.40 22.93 -4.41
C GLU A 353 1.66 23.52 -5.79
N ARG A 354 1.97 22.68 -6.78
CA ARG A 354 2.17 23.09 -8.18
C ARG A 354 0.97 23.87 -8.71
N GLU A 355 -0.24 23.40 -8.45
CA GLU A 355 -1.47 24.08 -8.87
C GLU A 355 -1.69 25.41 -8.13
N LEU A 356 -1.51 25.42 -6.82
CA LEU A 356 -1.67 26.62 -6.00
C LEU A 356 -0.66 27.71 -6.35
N LEU A 357 0.59 27.33 -6.64
CA LEU A 357 1.65 28.26 -7.02
C LEU A 357 1.42 28.96 -8.36
N LYS A 358 0.44 28.53 -9.17
CA LYS A 358 0.00 29.26 -10.37
C LYS A 358 -0.69 30.59 -10.03
N TYR A 359 -1.22 30.75 -8.81
CA TYR A 359 -1.90 31.96 -8.37
C TYR A 359 -0.93 32.96 -7.72
N ASN A 360 -0.77 34.14 -8.31
CA ASN A 360 0.13 35.18 -7.81
C ASN A 360 -0.19 35.67 -6.39
N GLY A 361 -1.46 35.57 -5.97
CA GLY A 361 -1.91 35.98 -4.64
C GLY A 361 -1.53 35.01 -3.51
N VAL A 362 -1.00 33.83 -3.81
CA VAL A 362 -0.56 32.88 -2.79
C VAL A 362 0.73 33.38 -2.14
N GLU A 363 0.71 33.48 -0.81
CA GLU A 363 1.82 33.99 0.01
C GLU A 363 2.53 32.84 0.74
N LYS A 364 1.78 31.88 1.28
CA LYS A 364 2.33 30.77 2.07
C LYS A 364 1.48 29.51 1.93
N ILE A 365 2.14 28.38 1.73
CA ILE A 365 1.57 27.04 1.76
C ILE A 365 2.23 26.28 2.90
N VAL A 366 1.44 25.81 3.84
CA VAL A 366 1.86 24.83 4.84
C VAL A 366 1.30 23.49 4.44
N HIS A 367 2.15 22.48 4.38
CA HIS A 367 1.76 21.13 4.00
C HIS A 367 2.07 20.18 5.16
N ILE A 368 1.05 19.53 5.72
CA ILE A 368 1.23 18.47 6.70
C ILE A 368 1.22 17.14 5.96
N PHE A 369 2.30 16.38 6.12
CA PHE A 369 2.44 15.09 5.48
C PHE A 369 3.08 14.05 6.40
N SER A 370 2.56 12.83 6.38
CA SER A 370 2.89 11.79 7.37
C SER A 370 4.12 10.93 7.01
N SER A 371 4.73 11.12 5.84
CA SER A 371 5.87 10.30 5.38
C SER A 371 7.06 11.14 4.92
N ALA A 372 8.19 11.00 5.62
CA ALA A 372 9.43 11.65 5.22
C ALA A 372 9.99 11.03 3.94
N GLU A 373 9.88 9.71 3.82
CA GLU A 373 10.43 8.91 2.74
C GLU A 373 9.78 9.23 1.39
N ILE A 374 8.46 9.44 1.40
CA ILE A 374 7.74 9.84 0.20
C ILE A 374 8.02 11.30 -0.17
N LEU A 375 8.16 12.19 0.82
CA LEU A 375 8.54 13.58 0.57
C LEU A 375 9.94 13.67 -0.09
N GLU A 376 10.91 12.93 0.44
CA GLU A 376 12.25 12.83 -0.15
C GLU A 376 12.17 12.27 -1.59
N ALA A 377 11.38 11.20 -1.80
CA ALA A 377 11.15 10.67 -3.13
C ALA A 377 10.57 11.72 -4.10
N ALA A 378 9.60 12.53 -3.66
CA ALA A 378 8.99 13.58 -4.47
C ALA A 378 9.94 14.73 -4.81
N ARG A 379 10.97 14.96 -3.97
CA ARG A 379 12.03 15.96 -4.19
C ARG A 379 13.21 15.46 -5.01
N GLU A 380 13.53 14.18 -4.95
CA GLU A 380 14.75 13.62 -5.57
C GLU A 380 14.48 12.85 -6.85
N ASN A 381 13.33 12.17 -6.96
CA ASN A 381 13.05 11.30 -8.10
C ASN A 381 12.68 12.12 -9.34
N GLU A 382 13.41 11.92 -10.45
CA GLU A 382 13.22 12.68 -11.69
C GLU A 382 11.78 12.65 -12.24
N ILE A 383 11.07 11.53 -12.10
CA ILE A 383 9.68 11.41 -12.60
C ILE A 383 8.74 12.24 -11.73
N LEU A 384 8.86 12.13 -10.39
CA LEU A 384 8.02 12.88 -9.46
C LEU A 384 8.32 14.38 -9.53
N ARG A 385 9.59 14.77 -9.64
CA ARG A 385 10.00 16.16 -9.86
C ARG A 385 9.44 16.74 -11.16
N ALA A 386 9.49 15.97 -12.25
CA ALA A 386 8.91 16.41 -13.52
C ALA A 386 7.39 16.60 -13.42
N LEU A 387 6.72 15.77 -12.62
CA LEU A 387 5.28 15.85 -12.39
C LEU A 387 4.91 17.07 -11.53
N ASN A 388 5.62 17.31 -10.44
CA ASN A 388 5.33 18.41 -9.52
C ASN A 388 5.99 19.75 -9.88
N LYS A 389 6.86 19.75 -10.90
CA LYS A 389 7.60 20.93 -11.38
C LYS A 389 8.38 21.63 -10.27
N ASP A 390 9.00 20.84 -9.40
CA ASP A 390 9.80 21.33 -8.27
C ASP A 390 9.02 22.22 -7.29
N ALA A 391 7.69 22.08 -7.22
CA ALA A 391 6.85 22.89 -6.34
C ALA A 391 7.25 22.79 -4.86
N LEU A 392 7.75 21.63 -4.43
CA LEU A 392 8.22 21.38 -3.07
C LEU A 392 9.50 22.15 -2.69
N GLU A 393 10.23 22.69 -3.67
CA GLU A 393 11.42 23.53 -3.48
C GLU A 393 11.09 25.02 -3.46
N ASN A 394 9.82 25.39 -3.67
CA ASN A 394 9.40 26.78 -3.68
C ASN A 394 9.49 27.38 -2.27
N PRO A 395 10.05 28.60 -2.08
CA PRO A 395 10.20 29.21 -0.76
C PRO A 395 8.87 29.53 -0.06
N LYS A 396 7.74 29.53 -0.79
CA LYS A 396 6.41 29.68 -0.21
C LYS A 396 5.87 28.39 0.42
N VAL A 397 6.48 27.23 0.13
CA VAL A 397 6.04 25.91 0.59
C VAL A 397 6.86 25.51 1.82
N ARG A 398 6.16 25.22 2.91
CA ARG A 398 6.73 24.63 4.12
C ARG A 398 6.04 23.31 4.42
N VAL A 399 6.79 22.22 4.31
CA VAL A 399 6.30 20.89 4.67
C VAL A 399 6.61 20.60 6.14
N ILE A 400 5.62 20.11 6.87
CA ILE A 400 5.71 19.63 8.26
C ILE A 400 5.51 18.11 8.20
N ILE A 401 6.55 17.36 8.57
CA ILE A 401 6.46 15.91 8.69
C ILE A 401 5.86 15.55 10.04
N GLY A 402 4.73 14.81 10.02
CA GLY A 402 4.07 14.33 11.23
C GLY A 402 2.70 13.75 10.97
N GLU A 403 2.18 13.02 11.96
CA GLU A 403 0.77 12.57 11.95
C GLU A 403 -0.16 13.78 11.92
N GLU A 404 -1.23 13.69 11.14
CA GLU A 404 -2.12 14.79 10.80
C GLU A 404 -2.75 15.42 12.05
N PHE A 405 -3.19 14.62 13.03
CA PHE A 405 -3.74 15.15 14.29
C PHE A 405 -2.72 15.91 15.12
N ASN A 406 -1.54 15.32 15.34
CA ASN A 406 -0.52 15.91 16.21
C ASN A 406 0.09 17.16 15.57
N ALA A 407 0.35 17.13 14.26
CA ALA A 407 0.90 18.27 13.53
C ALA A 407 -0.05 19.47 13.50
N LEU A 408 -1.36 19.24 13.66
CA LEU A 408 -2.31 20.34 13.82
C LEU A 408 -2.12 21.05 15.16
N GLU A 409 -1.87 20.36 16.28
CA GLU A 409 -1.80 20.98 17.62
C GLU A 409 -0.84 22.17 17.68
N ASP A 410 0.33 22.04 17.08
CA ASP A 410 1.37 23.07 17.04
C ASP A 410 1.17 24.11 15.91
N LEU A 411 0.13 23.95 15.09
CA LEU A 411 -0.16 24.82 13.96
C LEU A 411 -1.05 25.99 14.38
N GLY A 412 -0.59 27.21 14.08
CA GLY A 412 -1.37 28.43 14.25
C GLY A 412 -2.63 28.51 13.39
N GLU A 413 -3.44 29.53 13.66
CA GLU A 413 -4.69 29.81 12.93
C GLU A 413 -4.45 30.75 11.73
N GLY A 414 -5.47 30.97 10.90
CA GLY A 414 -5.47 32.01 9.87
C GLY A 414 -5.35 31.52 8.43
N PHE A 415 -5.72 30.27 8.13
CA PHE A 415 -5.71 29.76 6.77
C PHE A 415 -6.94 30.20 5.98
N ASP A 416 -6.72 30.74 4.79
CA ASP A 416 -7.78 31.15 3.86
C ASP A 416 -8.37 29.95 3.11
N ALA A 417 -7.59 28.88 2.94
CA ALA A 417 -8.02 27.63 2.35
C ALA A 417 -7.33 26.43 3.00
N VAL A 418 -8.08 25.35 3.19
CA VAL A 418 -7.57 24.04 3.60
C VAL A 418 -7.90 23.04 2.49
N PHE A 419 -6.89 22.36 1.95
CA PHE A 419 -7.06 21.29 0.97
C PHE A 419 -6.73 19.95 1.63
N LEU A 420 -7.67 19.00 1.54
CA LEU A 420 -7.48 17.64 2.06
C LEU A 420 -7.45 16.65 0.89
N ASP A 421 -6.31 15.99 0.70
CA ASP A 421 -6.16 14.82 -0.17
C ASP A 421 -5.85 13.59 0.68
N LEU A 422 -6.89 13.08 1.30
CA LEU A 422 -6.78 12.00 2.28
C LEU A 422 -6.91 10.63 1.59
N PRO A 423 -6.28 9.59 2.16
CA PRO A 423 -6.52 8.21 1.74
C PRO A 423 -7.96 7.80 2.02
N SER A 424 -8.48 6.83 1.27
CA SER A 424 -9.81 6.26 1.54
C SER A 424 -9.89 5.74 2.98
N PRO A 425 -11.01 5.97 3.70
CA PRO A 425 -11.18 5.58 5.11
C PRO A 425 -11.44 4.07 5.23
N LEU A 426 -10.39 3.27 5.02
CA LEU A 426 -10.44 1.80 4.94
C LEU A 426 -9.87 1.10 6.18
N GLY A 427 -9.52 1.88 7.20
CA GLY A 427 -8.93 1.42 8.45
C GLY A 427 -9.12 2.43 9.57
N VAL A 428 -8.87 2.00 10.80
CA VAL A 428 -9.11 2.81 12.00
C VAL A 428 -8.31 4.11 11.99
N SER A 429 -7.08 4.10 11.47
CA SER A 429 -6.24 5.30 11.38
C SER A 429 -6.79 6.30 10.37
N GLU A 430 -7.16 5.84 9.18
CA GLU A 430 -7.65 6.66 8.07
C GLU A 430 -9.05 7.20 8.37
N GLU A 431 -9.94 6.39 8.95
CA GLU A 431 -11.30 6.79 9.34
C GLU A 431 -11.31 7.96 10.34
N ARG A 432 -10.31 8.05 11.23
CA ARG A 432 -10.19 9.16 12.18
C ARG A 432 -9.99 10.51 11.47
N LEU A 433 -9.39 10.53 10.27
CA LEU A 433 -9.21 11.74 9.46
C LEU A 433 -10.52 12.24 8.82
N TYR A 434 -11.59 11.44 8.89
CA TYR A 434 -12.93 11.79 8.45
C TYR A 434 -13.89 11.98 9.64
N SER A 435 -13.37 12.27 10.84
CA SER A 435 -14.16 12.43 12.06
C SER A 435 -14.57 13.88 12.30
N ARG A 436 -15.65 14.06 13.05
CA ARG A 436 -16.08 15.38 13.54
C ARG A 436 -14.97 16.06 14.33
N GLU A 437 -14.22 15.30 15.13
CA GLU A 437 -13.13 15.81 15.96
C GLU A 437 -12.02 16.41 15.08
N PHE A 438 -11.58 15.70 14.04
CA PHE A 438 -10.58 16.19 13.09
C PHE A 438 -11.04 17.47 12.39
N PHE A 439 -12.26 17.46 11.83
CA PHE A 439 -12.80 18.63 11.15
C PHE A 439 -13.03 19.81 12.10
N SER A 440 -13.34 19.57 13.38
CA SER A 440 -13.47 20.62 14.39
C SER A 440 -12.13 21.29 14.69
N PHE A 441 -11.04 20.51 14.70
CA PHE A 441 -9.68 21.05 14.81
C PHE A 441 -9.31 21.89 13.58
N LEU A 442 -9.65 21.42 12.38
CA LEU A 442 -9.41 22.19 11.15
C LEU A 442 -10.20 23.50 11.12
N ARG A 443 -11.49 23.45 11.47
CA ARG A 443 -12.36 24.64 11.46
C ARG A 443 -11.78 25.77 12.30
N LYS A 444 -11.18 25.47 13.46
CA LYS A 444 -10.55 26.50 14.33
C LYS A 444 -9.37 27.22 13.68
N ARG A 445 -8.71 26.60 12.70
CA ARG A 445 -7.53 27.16 12.02
C ARG A 445 -7.89 27.91 10.73
N ILE A 446 -9.13 27.79 10.26
CA ILE A 446 -9.62 28.47 9.06
C ILE A 446 -10.05 29.90 9.41
N SER A 447 -9.57 30.88 8.65
CA SER A 447 -9.92 32.29 8.80
C SER A 447 -11.44 32.54 8.64
N PRO A 448 -12.00 33.61 9.22
CA PRO A 448 -13.34 34.08 8.89
C PRO A 448 -13.46 34.36 7.38
N GLY A 449 -14.20 33.52 6.67
CA GLY A 449 -14.33 33.56 5.21
C GLY A 449 -13.40 32.61 4.45
N GLY A 450 -12.58 31.82 5.13
CA GLY A 450 -11.83 30.73 4.51
C GLY A 450 -12.71 29.50 4.23
N PHE A 451 -12.19 28.58 3.44
CA PHE A 451 -12.90 27.35 3.06
C PHE A 451 -12.04 26.11 3.25
N LEU A 452 -12.70 24.96 3.24
CA LEU A 452 -12.09 23.64 3.15
C LEU A 452 -12.57 23.00 1.85
N ALA A 453 -11.64 22.39 1.11
CA ALA A 453 -11.93 21.56 -0.05
C ALA A 453 -11.29 20.18 0.16
N MET A 454 -12.03 19.12 -0.17
CA MET A 454 -11.53 17.75 -0.03
C MET A 454 -12.00 16.83 -1.14
N ASN A 455 -11.21 15.82 -1.43
CA ASN A 455 -11.70 14.65 -2.16
C ASN A 455 -12.74 13.92 -1.29
N ALA A 456 -13.78 13.35 -1.91
CA ALA A 456 -14.81 12.60 -1.21
C ALA A 456 -14.85 11.16 -1.76
N PRO A 457 -13.92 10.28 -1.32
CA PRO A 457 -13.86 8.91 -1.81
C PRO A 457 -15.15 8.15 -1.44
N GLY A 458 -15.78 7.50 -2.42
CA GLY A 458 -17.03 6.76 -2.17
C GLY A 458 -17.73 6.19 -3.40
N LYS A 459 -17.55 6.77 -4.59
CA LYS A 459 -18.15 6.24 -5.83
C LYS A 459 -17.40 5.00 -6.37
N ASN A 460 -16.07 5.07 -6.44
CA ASN A 460 -15.22 3.97 -6.92
C ASN A 460 -15.06 2.84 -5.88
N PHE A 461 -15.68 2.98 -4.71
CA PHE A 461 -15.81 1.89 -3.74
C PHE A 461 -16.68 0.75 -4.28
N SER A 462 -17.60 0.97 -5.23
CA SER A 462 -18.48 -0.10 -5.71
C SER A 462 -17.78 -1.06 -6.68
N GLU A 463 -16.96 -0.59 -7.61
CA GLU A 463 -16.42 -1.46 -8.68
C GLU A 463 -15.34 -2.41 -8.14
N THR A 464 -14.36 -1.92 -7.38
CA THR A 464 -13.30 -2.78 -6.80
C THR A 464 -13.83 -3.71 -5.70
N TYR A 465 -14.86 -3.31 -4.95
CA TYR A 465 -15.39 -4.10 -3.82
C TYR A 465 -16.73 -4.80 -4.12
N SER A 466 -17.27 -4.66 -5.34
CA SER A 466 -18.38 -5.48 -5.84
C SER A 466 -18.06 -6.98 -5.74
N ALA A 467 -16.78 -7.34 -5.92
CA ALA A 467 -16.25 -8.68 -5.70
C ALA A 467 -16.45 -9.20 -4.26
N TYR A 468 -16.70 -8.31 -3.31
CA TYR A 468 -17.02 -8.62 -1.91
C TYR A 468 -18.51 -8.38 -1.55
N ASN A 469 -19.39 -8.13 -2.53
CA ASN A 469 -20.84 -7.87 -2.36
C ASN A 469 -21.17 -6.71 -1.40
N LEU A 470 -20.39 -5.64 -1.50
CA LEU A 470 -20.47 -4.49 -0.63
C LEU A 470 -21.26 -3.34 -1.31
N GLU A 471 -22.56 -3.22 -0.99
CA GLU A 471 -23.49 -2.25 -1.61
C GLU A 471 -23.36 -0.85 -0.97
N TYR A 472 -22.51 0.03 -1.53
CA TYR A 472 -22.12 1.28 -0.85
C TYR A 472 -22.35 2.61 -1.61
N GLU A 473 -22.85 2.55 -2.84
CA GLU A 473 -22.55 3.55 -3.87
C GLU A 473 -23.14 4.97 -3.69
N LYS A 474 -24.02 5.22 -2.71
CA LYS A 474 -24.67 6.55 -2.53
C LYS A 474 -24.68 7.09 -1.11
N ARG A 475 -24.20 6.35 -0.11
CA ARG A 475 -24.40 6.72 1.30
C ARG A 475 -23.29 7.61 1.87
N PHE A 476 -22.04 7.51 1.39
CA PHE A 476 -20.89 8.17 2.04
C PHE A 476 -20.90 9.69 2.03
N LEU A 477 -21.39 10.31 0.96
CA LEU A 477 -21.46 11.78 0.89
C LEU A 477 -22.28 12.37 2.03
N ASP A 478 -23.37 11.70 2.42
CA ASP A 478 -24.15 12.14 3.58
C ASP A 478 -23.35 12.05 4.88
N TYR A 479 -22.53 11.00 5.07
CA TYR A 479 -21.68 10.88 6.26
C TYR A 479 -20.64 11.99 6.30
N TYR A 480 -19.92 12.23 5.20
CA TYR A 480 -18.93 13.31 5.15
C TYR A 480 -19.58 14.69 5.37
N ARG A 481 -20.71 14.95 4.71
CA ARG A 481 -21.47 16.19 4.85
C ARG A 481 -21.94 16.42 6.28
N ASP A 482 -22.61 15.45 6.87
CA ASP A 482 -23.19 15.58 8.21
C ASP A 482 -22.07 15.66 9.27
N THR A 483 -20.95 14.99 9.03
CA THR A 483 -19.76 15.09 9.89
C THR A 483 -19.12 16.49 9.83
N LEU A 484 -18.91 17.05 8.63
CA LEU A 484 -18.43 18.44 8.46
C LEU A 484 -19.41 19.45 9.08
N ALA A 485 -20.71 19.29 8.85
CA ALA A 485 -21.73 20.14 9.43
C ALA A 485 -21.70 20.09 10.97
N SER A 486 -21.57 18.89 11.54
CA SER A 486 -21.45 18.72 13.00
C SER A 486 -20.15 19.29 13.60
N ALA A 487 -19.12 19.48 12.77
CA ALA A 487 -17.86 20.13 13.15
C ALA A 487 -17.91 21.67 13.07
N GLY A 488 -19.05 22.24 12.63
CA GLY A 488 -19.30 23.68 12.61
C GLY A 488 -19.23 24.33 11.22
N PHE A 489 -19.07 23.56 10.14
CA PHE A 489 -19.17 24.08 8.78
C PHE A 489 -20.64 24.24 8.39
N ARG A 490 -21.14 25.49 8.29
CA ARG A 490 -22.57 25.75 8.01
C ARG A 490 -22.95 25.59 6.55
N ASN A 491 -21.98 25.79 5.64
CA ASN A 491 -22.22 25.62 4.21
C ASN A 491 -21.32 24.51 3.69
N VAL A 492 -21.92 23.35 3.42
CA VAL A 492 -21.24 22.20 2.82
C VAL A 492 -21.91 21.90 1.49
N TYR A 493 -21.11 21.86 0.42
CA TYR A 493 -21.54 21.59 -0.95
C TYR A 493 -20.74 20.44 -1.52
N SER A 494 -21.43 19.46 -2.09
CA SER A 494 -20.80 18.46 -2.96
C SER A 494 -20.69 18.98 -4.39
N TYR A 495 -19.58 18.66 -5.04
CA TYR A 495 -19.40 18.87 -6.47
C TYR A 495 -18.63 17.68 -7.05
N GLU A 496 -18.68 17.55 -8.37
CA GLU A 496 -18.09 16.41 -9.06
C GLU A 496 -17.38 16.89 -10.32
N THR A 497 -16.46 16.06 -10.84
CA THR A 497 -15.76 16.36 -12.09
C THR A 497 -16.77 16.60 -13.22
N GLY A 498 -16.76 17.82 -13.76
CA GLY A 498 -17.54 18.19 -14.94
C GLY A 498 -16.87 17.65 -16.21
N MET A 499 -17.60 16.86 -16.99
CA MET A 499 -17.16 16.38 -18.30
C MET A 499 -18.32 16.51 -19.29
N GLU A 500 -18.08 17.15 -20.43
CA GLU A 500 -19.07 17.28 -21.49
C GLU A 500 -19.34 15.89 -22.09
N THR A 501 -20.61 15.53 -22.33
CA THR A 501 -20.91 14.26 -23.01
C THR A 501 -20.53 14.34 -24.49
N TYR A 502 -20.73 15.51 -25.11
CA TYR A 502 -20.43 15.76 -26.51
C TYR A 502 -19.15 16.58 -26.62
N ASN A 503 -18.02 15.90 -26.81
CA ASN A 503 -16.73 16.51 -27.10
C ASN A 503 -16.27 16.01 -28.48
N GLY A 504 -16.21 16.90 -29.47
CA GLY A 504 -15.89 16.53 -30.86
C GLY A 504 -14.53 15.85 -31.03
N ARG A 505 -13.54 16.16 -30.18
CA ARG A 505 -12.22 15.49 -30.21
C ARG A 505 -12.30 14.07 -29.66
N ALA A 506 -13.03 13.89 -28.56
CA ALA A 506 -13.25 12.57 -27.97
C ALA A 506 -14.07 11.66 -28.89
N ILE A 507 -15.15 12.19 -29.49
CA ILE A 507 -15.99 11.47 -30.46
C ILE A 507 -15.16 11.05 -31.67
N LYS A 508 -14.40 11.98 -32.27
CA LYS A 508 -13.53 11.67 -33.41
C LYS A 508 -12.47 10.62 -33.08
N LEU A 509 -11.87 10.68 -31.89
CA LEU A 509 -10.93 9.67 -31.46
C LEU A 509 -11.58 8.28 -31.38
N LEU A 510 -12.78 8.19 -30.81
CA LEU A 510 -13.52 6.94 -30.72
C LEU A 510 -13.91 6.41 -32.11
N GLU A 511 -14.34 7.28 -33.02
CA GLU A 511 -14.59 6.93 -34.43
C GLU A 511 -13.34 6.35 -35.08
N ASP A 512 -12.20 7.04 -34.98
CA ASP A 512 -10.91 6.60 -35.54
C ASP A 512 -10.44 5.24 -34.97
N LEU A 513 -10.69 4.99 -33.68
CA LEU A 513 -10.33 3.72 -33.02
C LEU A 513 -11.25 2.57 -33.47
N ILE A 514 -12.56 2.81 -33.57
CA ILE A 514 -13.54 1.85 -34.06
C ILE A 514 -13.28 1.50 -35.54
N GLU A 515 -12.93 2.48 -36.37
CA GLU A 515 -12.59 2.26 -37.78
C GLU A 515 -11.34 1.40 -37.97
N LYS A 516 -10.38 1.49 -37.06
CA LYS A 516 -9.14 0.70 -37.10
C LYS A 516 -9.30 -0.70 -36.52
N GLU A 517 -10.52 -1.11 -36.13
CA GLU A 517 -10.80 -2.36 -35.42
C GLU A 517 -9.92 -2.55 -34.18
N ILE A 518 -9.46 -1.47 -33.56
CA ILE A 518 -8.72 -1.53 -32.30
C ILE A 518 -9.77 -1.89 -31.25
N VAL A 519 -9.78 -3.16 -30.90
CA VAL A 519 -10.71 -3.79 -29.95
C VAL A 519 -10.83 -2.92 -28.70
N VAL A 520 -12.02 -2.38 -28.48
CA VAL A 520 -12.44 -1.91 -27.16
C VAL A 520 -12.60 -3.18 -26.32
N GLU A 521 -11.54 -3.60 -25.63
CA GLU A 521 -11.54 -4.84 -24.86
C GLU A 521 -12.71 -4.86 -23.86
N GLY A 522 -13.54 -5.92 -23.91
CA GLY A 522 -14.36 -6.33 -22.77
C GLY A 522 -15.86 -6.55 -22.97
N LYS A 523 -16.46 -6.26 -24.13
CA LYS A 523 -17.88 -6.58 -24.36
C LYS A 523 -18.08 -7.19 -25.74
N ASP A 524 -18.91 -8.24 -25.79
CA ASP A 524 -19.32 -8.96 -26.99
C ASP A 524 -19.54 -7.98 -28.16
N SER A 525 -18.74 -8.10 -29.21
CA SER A 525 -18.98 -7.50 -30.53
C SER A 525 -20.19 -8.13 -31.23
N GLY A 526 -21.05 -8.82 -30.48
CA GLY A 526 -22.35 -9.31 -30.91
C GLY A 526 -23.30 -8.14 -31.15
N LYS A 527 -23.31 -7.66 -32.39
CA LYS A 527 -24.27 -6.70 -32.96
C LYS A 527 -24.19 -5.26 -32.41
N ILE A 528 -23.09 -4.55 -32.69
CA ILE A 528 -23.19 -3.10 -32.85
C ILE A 528 -23.77 -2.85 -34.25
N SER A 529 -25.08 -2.70 -34.37
CA SER A 529 -25.75 -2.39 -35.64
C SER A 529 -25.56 -0.93 -36.09
N ASN A 530 -25.07 -0.05 -35.20
CA ASN A 530 -24.89 1.38 -35.44
C ASN A 530 -23.59 1.91 -34.80
N LYS A 531 -22.65 2.39 -35.62
CA LYS A 531 -21.36 2.94 -35.15
C LYS A 531 -21.52 4.18 -34.26
N VAL A 532 -22.53 5.02 -34.53
CA VAL A 532 -22.79 6.24 -33.76
C VAL A 532 -23.17 5.89 -32.32
N GLU A 533 -24.04 4.89 -32.16
CA GLU A 533 -24.49 4.41 -30.85
C GLU A 533 -23.34 3.84 -30.02
N ALA A 534 -22.38 3.15 -30.64
CA ALA A 534 -21.19 2.67 -29.95
C ALA A 534 -20.28 3.80 -29.44
N VAL A 535 -20.05 4.83 -30.25
CA VAL A 535 -19.26 6.00 -29.85
C VAL A 535 -19.93 6.72 -28.68
N GLU A 536 -21.24 6.95 -28.76
CA GLU A 536 -22.00 7.60 -27.68
C GLU A 536 -21.98 6.80 -26.38
N ASN A 537 -22.14 5.47 -26.47
CA ASN A 537 -22.07 4.59 -25.31
C ASN A 537 -20.68 4.61 -24.65
N LEU A 538 -19.59 4.52 -25.42
CA LEU A 538 -18.23 4.54 -24.90
C LEU A 538 -17.87 5.89 -24.28
N ALA A 539 -18.26 6.99 -24.92
CA ALA A 539 -18.09 8.33 -24.37
C ALA A 539 -18.88 8.49 -23.05
N GLY A 540 -20.11 7.96 -23.00
CA GLY A 540 -20.94 7.94 -21.80
C GLY A 540 -20.36 7.10 -20.66
N GLU A 541 -19.84 5.92 -20.96
CA GLU A 541 -19.17 5.03 -19.99
C GLU A 541 -17.91 5.69 -19.41
N HIS A 542 -17.03 6.23 -20.26
CA HIS A 542 -15.82 6.92 -19.81
C HIS A 542 -16.16 8.15 -18.95
N LYS A 543 -17.16 8.93 -19.34
CA LYS A 543 -17.66 10.04 -18.52
C LYS A 543 -18.10 9.58 -17.13
N ASN A 544 -18.75 8.42 -17.04
CA ASN A 544 -19.20 7.88 -15.77
C ASN A 544 -18.04 7.35 -14.91
N SER A 545 -17.02 6.72 -15.52
CA SER A 545 -15.84 6.19 -14.80
C SER A 545 -14.87 7.29 -14.37
N ALA A 546 -14.69 8.35 -15.17
CA ALA A 546 -13.83 9.49 -14.85
C ALA A 546 -14.41 10.42 -13.76
N LYS A 547 -15.67 10.20 -13.38
CA LYS A 547 -16.40 11.06 -12.45
C LYS A 547 -15.89 10.89 -11.01
N ARG A 548 -15.28 11.94 -10.47
CA ARG A 548 -14.85 12.00 -9.07
C ARG A 548 -15.73 12.96 -8.26
N GLN A 549 -15.82 12.73 -6.96
CA GLN A 549 -16.62 13.52 -6.03
C GLN A 549 -15.73 14.30 -5.07
N TYR A 550 -16.17 15.49 -4.71
CA TYR A 550 -15.47 16.44 -3.86
C TYR A 550 -16.45 17.17 -2.97
N LEU A 551 -15.93 17.75 -1.89
CA LEU A 551 -16.68 18.59 -0.96
C LEU A 551 -16.01 19.94 -0.80
N PHE A 552 -16.83 20.98 -0.78
CA PHE A 552 -16.48 22.33 -0.38
C PHE A 552 -17.22 22.67 0.91
N ALA A 553 -16.51 23.14 1.92
CA ALA A 553 -17.09 23.49 3.21
C ALA A 553 -16.61 24.87 3.68
N SER A 554 -17.51 25.64 4.26
CA SER A 554 -17.17 26.94 4.86
C SER A 554 -18.12 27.25 6.01
N GLU A 555 -17.68 28.16 6.88
CA GLU A 555 -18.47 28.55 8.05
C GLU A 555 -19.48 29.66 7.72
N ASN A 556 -19.01 30.78 7.19
CA ASN A 556 -19.74 32.06 7.23
C ASN A 556 -20.04 32.67 5.87
N PHE A 557 -19.74 31.98 4.77
CA PHE A 557 -20.12 32.47 3.44
C PHE A 557 -20.69 31.36 2.58
N ALA A 558 -21.75 31.67 1.85
CA ALA A 558 -22.12 30.87 0.70
C ALA A 558 -21.25 31.33 -0.49
N PRO A 559 -20.71 30.42 -1.29
CA PRO A 559 -19.96 30.75 -2.49
C PRO A 559 -20.83 31.63 -3.41
N GLN A 560 -20.27 32.77 -3.81
CA GLN A 560 -21.03 33.83 -4.47
C GLN A 560 -21.17 33.63 -5.98
N SER A 561 -20.39 32.72 -6.58
CA SER A 561 -20.20 32.72 -8.03
C SER A 561 -20.75 31.49 -8.72
N LYS A 562 -21.81 31.68 -9.52
CA LYS A 562 -22.11 30.80 -10.68
C LYS A 562 -21.22 31.13 -11.88
N ILE A 563 -20.43 32.20 -11.80
CA ILE A 563 -19.59 32.69 -12.88
C ILE A 563 -18.19 32.10 -12.69
N TYR A 564 -17.66 31.50 -13.74
CA TYR A 564 -16.32 30.98 -13.71
C TYR A 564 -15.30 32.13 -13.71
N ASN A 565 -14.46 32.20 -12.68
CA ASN A 565 -13.33 33.14 -12.61
C ASN A 565 -12.03 32.34 -12.44
N ASN A 566 -11.14 32.44 -13.43
CA ASN A 566 -9.85 31.76 -13.43
C ASN A 566 -8.71 32.57 -12.81
N PHE A 567 -8.96 33.83 -12.42
CA PHE A 567 -7.96 34.77 -11.89
C PHE A 567 -6.71 34.92 -12.77
N GLY A 568 -6.86 34.80 -14.08
CA GLY A 568 -5.75 34.87 -15.04
C GLY A 568 -4.84 33.63 -15.04
N VAL A 569 -5.21 32.56 -14.32
CA VAL A 569 -4.50 31.28 -14.32
C VAL A 569 -4.97 30.42 -15.49
N LYS A 570 -4.02 29.79 -16.19
CA LYS A 570 -4.31 28.77 -17.19
C LYS A 570 -4.53 27.42 -16.51
N HIS A 571 -5.76 26.94 -16.52
CA HIS A 571 -6.13 25.60 -16.01
C HIS A 571 -5.93 24.54 -17.10
N ASP A 572 -5.53 23.34 -16.67
CA ASP A 572 -5.17 22.22 -17.55
C ASP A 572 -6.41 21.48 -18.09
N TYR A 573 -7.52 21.51 -17.35
CA TYR A 573 -8.78 20.84 -17.66
C TYR A 573 -10.01 21.73 -17.36
N LEU A 574 -10.04 22.47 -16.26
CA LEU A 574 -11.19 23.29 -15.89
C LEU A 574 -11.41 24.43 -16.90
N ASN A 575 -12.68 24.66 -17.24
CA ASN A 575 -13.15 25.75 -18.08
C ASN A 575 -14.57 26.17 -17.61
N GLU A 576 -15.15 27.18 -18.24
CA GLU A 576 -16.47 27.71 -17.85
C GLU A 576 -17.60 26.67 -17.94
N ASP A 577 -17.62 25.88 -19.01
CA ASP A 577 -18.63 24.84 -19.23
C ASP A 577 -18.54 23.75 -18.15
N ARG A 578 -17.34 23.25 -17.86
CA ARG A 578 -17.09 22.19 -16.86
C ARG A 578 -17.31 22.68 -15.44
N PHE A 579 -16.98 23.95 -15.17
CA PHE A 579 -17.33 24.61 -13.91
C PHE A 579 -18.86 24.64 -13.74
N THR A 580 -19.58 25.07 -14.77
CA THR A 580 -21.06 25.12 -14.76
C THR A 580 -21.68 23.72 -14.61
N LEU A 581 -21.13 22.71 -15.28
CA LEU A 581 -21.58 21.31 -15.16
C LEU A 581 -21.41 20.77 -13.74
N ALA A 582 -20.31 21.13 -13.06
CA ALA A 582 -20.06 20.72 -11.69
C ALA A 582 -20.99 21.42 -10.68
N VAL A 583 -21.29 22.70 -10.89
CA VAL A 583 -22.20 23.49 -10.05
C VAL A 583 -23.67 23.06 -10.22
N SER A 584 -24.10 22.73 -11.44
CA SER A 584 -25.53 22.56 -11.79
C SER A 584 -26.17 21.22 -11.42
N LYS A 585 -25.40 20.13 -11.26
CA LYS A 585 -25.96 18.78 -11.11
C LYS A 585 -26.00 18.21 -9.69
N ASN A 586 -25.18 18.69 -8.74
CA ASN A 586 -24.91 17.94 -7.51
C ASN A 586 -24.74 18.74 -6.22
N MET A 587 -25.13 20.02 -6.20
CA MET A 587 -25.03 20.79 -4.96
C MET A 587 -26.14 20.42 -3.98
N VAL A 588 -25.81 19.62 -2.97
CA VAL A 588 -26.67 19.35 -1.82
C VAL A 588 -26.23 20.25 -0.67
N GLN A 589 -27.07 21.20 -0.27
CA GLN A 589 -26.82 22.04 0.89
C GLN A 589 -27.30 21.32 2.16
N GLY A 590 -26.40 21.17 3.15
CA GLY A 590 -26.72 20.52 4.42
C GLY A 590 -27.35 21.48 5.43
N ASN A 591 -28.69 21.49 5.54
CA ASN A 591 -29.39 22.25 6.60
C ASN A 591 -29.91 21.34 7.74
N GLN A 592 -29.84 20.01 7.60
CA GLN A 592 -30.23 19.04 8.62
C GLN A 592 -29.11 18.01 8.81
N ILE A 593 -28.69 17.83 10.07
CA ILE A 593 -27.64 16.87 10.46
C ILE A 593 -28.34 15.61 10.97
N ASP A 594 -28.03 14.44 10.41
CA ASP A 594 -28.43 13.15 10.97
C ASP A 594 -27.34 12.66 11.95
N PRO A 595 -27.60 12.59 13.28
CA PRO A 595 -26.62 12.10 14.24
C PRO A 595 -26.19 10.64 14.01
N GLY A 596 -26.97 9.85 13.27
CA GLY A 596 -26.61 8.50 12.85
C GLY A 596 -25.51 8.46 11.78
N LYS A 597 -25.32 9.56 11.04
CA LYS A 597 -24.34 9.67 9.95
C LYS A 597 -23.10 10.48 10.32
N VAL A 598 -23.03 11.00 11.55
CA VAL A 598 -21.84 11.69 12.04
C VAL A 598 -20.76 10.67 12.41
N ASN A 599 -19.65 10.68 11.69
CA ASN A 599 -18.46 9.90 12.02
C ASN A 599 -17.68 10.57 13.16
N SER A 600 -17.28 9.79 14.15
CA SER A 600 -16.51 10.26 15.30
C SER A 600 -15.44 9.24 15.66
N ILE A 601 -14.33 9.69 16.23
CA ILE A 601 -13.30 8.79 16.75
C ILE A 601 -13.84 7.84 17.85
N PHE A 602 -14.96 8.20 18.48
CA PHE A 602 -15.64 7.37 19.49
C PHE A 602 -16.77 6.51 18.92
N ARG A 603 -17.19 6.79 17.69
CA ARG A 603 -18.26 6.08 16.98
C ARG A 603 -17.98 6.14 15.48
N GLN A 604 -17.30 5.11 15.00
CA GLN A 604 -17.03 4.95 13.57
C GLN A 604 -18.33 4.61 12.85
N THR A 605 -18.63 5.36 11.81
CA THR A 605 -19.84 5.18 10.98
C THR A 605 -19.52 4.94 9.51
N LEU A 606 -18.26 5.11 9.12
CA LEU A 606 -17.72 4.72 7.83
C LEU A 606 -17.45 3.20 7.82
N PRO A 607 -17.37 2.55 6.65
CA PRO A 607 -17.23 1.10 6.58
C PRO A 607 -15.80 0.67 6.84
N ASP A 608 -15.66 -0.33 7.68
CA ASP A 608 -14.42 -1.08 7.80
C ASP A 608 -14.39 -2.21 6.75
N LEU A 609 -13.20 -2.46 6.21
CA LEU A 609 -12.97 -3.60 5.34
C LEU A 609 -13.18 -4.92 6.10
N PRO A 610 -13.66 -5.99 5.45
CA PRO A 610 -13.73 -7.29 6.08
C PRO A 610 -12.34 -7.69 6.57
N ILE A 611 -12.27 -8.39 7.70
CA ILE A 611 -10.99 -8.83 8.29
C ILE A 611 -10.15 -9.58 7.25
N TRP A 612 -10.79 -10.38 6.40
CA TRP A 612 -10.18 -11.20 5.33
C TRP A 612 -9.88 -10.43 4.04
N PHE A 613 -9.93 -9.10 4.08
CA PHE A 613 -9.56 -8.29 2.93
C PHE A 613 -8.09 -8.52 2.56
N ALA A 614 -7.85 -8.61 1.26
CA ALA A 614 -6.52 -8.54 0.68
C ALA A 614 -6.63 -7.78 -0.65
N LYS A 615 -5.60 -6.99 -0.96
CA LYS A 615 -5.54 -6.14 -2.16
C LYS A 615 -5.92 -6.94 -3.40
N ILE A 616 -6.74 -6.35 -4.25
CA ILE A 616 -7.18 -6.96 -5.50
C ILE A 616 -6.14 -6.63 -6.57
N PRO A 617 -5.77 -7.58 -7.45
CA PRO A 617 -4.90 -7.28 -8.57
C PRO A 617 -5.48 -6.15 -9.43
N ILE A 618 -4.63 -5.24 -9.88
CA ILE A 618 -5.04 -4.10 -10.70
C ILE A 618 -5.41 -4.63 -12.08
N ASN A 619 -6.72 -4.70 -12.36
CA ASN A 619 -7.20 -4.79 -13.74
C ASN A 619 -7.27 -3.37 -14.30
N ARG A 620 -6.71 -3.18 -15.50
CA ARG A 620 -6.87 -1.91 -16.23
C ARG A 620 -8.31 -1.74 -16.69
#